data_AF-A0A2G9TKP3-F1
#
_entry.id   AF-A0A2G9TKP3-F1
#
_cell.length_a   1.000
_cell.length_b   1.000
_cell.length_c   1.000
_cell.angle_alpha   90.00
_cell.angle_beta   90.00
_cell.angle_gamma   90.00
#
_symmetry.space_group_name_H-M   'P 1'
#
loop_
_entity.id
_entity.type
_entity.pdbx_description
1 polymer ?
#
loop_
_entity_poly.entity_id
_entity_poly.type
_entity_poly.pdbx_seq_one_letter_code
_entity_poly.pdbx_strand_id
1 'polypeptide(L)'
;MSIFRTLFEGSRIRYEAGDHLAVFPTNDPELVETIISLMDFNPEQAFRLINIDEESSKRNPFPCPCTYRTALTHYVDICAPLKSHVLKKEYSSYIVKERRSIIDVLRAHPSCKPPIEYLLELLPRLQARYYSIASSPKHQENRIAICCIVTKYTIGDRLIKGVCTNYLAGREENERTPVFVRKSQMRLPHRTTTPVIMIGPGTGFAPFRAFLQERKFQKDQGKEIGPIMLYYGCRHPQHDYIYQDEIEELVNDGVISDLYCAFSRAQEHKVYVQ
;
A
#
# COMPACT_ATOMS: atom_id res chain seq x y z
N MET A 1 -5.13 3.56 -12.47
CA MET A 1 -3.94 3.04 -11.74
C MET A 1 -3.07 4.24 -11.42
N SER A 2 -2.38 4.28 -10.27
CA SER A 2 -1.68 5.49 -9.82
C SER A 2 -0.19 5.22 -9.59
N ILE A 3 0.64 6.19 -9.96
CA ILE A 3 2.09 6.16 -9.79
C ILE A 3 2.45 7.23 -8.79
N PHE A 4 3.00 6.81 -7.65
CA PHE A 4 3.48 7.74 -6.62
C PHE A 4 5.00 7.73 -6.62
N ARG A 5 5.59 8.88 -6.35
CA ARG A 5 7.04 9.07 -6.33
C ARG A 5 7.40 9.81 -5.07
N THR A 6 8.45 9.37 -4.39
CA THR A 6 8.98 10.03 -3.20
C THR A 6 10.44 10.38 -3.42
N LEU A 7 10.81 11.60 -3.05
CA LEU A 7 12.19 12.04 -2.91
C LEU A 7 12.66 11.74 -1.48
N PHE A 8 13.93 11.37 -1.32
CA PHE A 8 14.49 11.06 0.00
C PHE A 8 15.89 11.65 0.21
N GLU A 9 16.16 12.78 -0.42
CA GLU A 9 17.42 13.52 -0.25
C GLU A 9 17.77 13.72 1.23
N GLY A 10 19.03 13.45 1.60
CA GLY A 10 19.52 13.55 2.97
C GLY A 10 19.16 12.39 3.92
N SER A 11 18.32 11.44 3.53
CA SER A 11 17.87 10.34 4.42
C SER A 11 18.88 9.19 4.59
N ARG A 12 19.94 9.13 3.78
CA ARG A 12 20.89 8.00 3.67
C ARG A 12 20.24 6.63 3.38
N ILE A 13 18.98 6.61 2.93
CA ILE A 13 18.28 5.38 2.55
C ILE A 13 18.99 4.76 1.35
N ARG A 14 19.19 3.43 1.40
CA ARG A 14 19.71 2.62 0.29
C ARG A 14 18.69 1.55 -0.07
N TYR A 15 18.45 1.36 -1.36
CA TYR A 15 17.55 0.34 -1.87
C TYR A 15 18.13 -0.28 -3.14
N GLU A 16 17.55 -1.40 -3.57
CA GLU A 16 17.85 -2.07 -4.83
C GLU A 16 16.53 -2.37 -5.55
N ALA A 17 16.59 -2.59 -6.86
CA ALA A 17 15.42 -3.06 -7.59
C ALA A 17 14.92 -4.39 -6.99
N GLY A 18 13.60 -4.50 -6.82
CA GLY A 18 12.93 -5.63 -6.16
C GLY A 18 12.74 -5.46 -4.64
N ASP A 19 13.31 -4.44 -4.00
CA ASP A 19 12.98 -4.07 -2.62
C ASP A 19 11.54 -3.52 -2.49
N HIS A 20 11.07 -3.39 -1.25
CA HIS A 20 9.76 -2.84 -0.94
C HIS A 20 9.86 -1.50 -0.21
N LEU A 21 8.98 -0.56 -0.53
CA LEU A 21 8.75 0.65 0.24
C LEU A 21 7.56 0.40 1.19
N ALA A 22 7.79 0.56 2.48
CA ALA A 22 6.75 0.56 3.48
C ALA A 22 6.33 2.00 3.79
N VAL A 23 5.03 2.26 3.78
CA VAL A 23 4.44 3.56 4.07
C VAL A 23 3.64 3.47 5.36
N PHE A 24 3.84 4.41 6.29
CA PHE A 24 2.96 4.60 7.44
C PHE A 24 1.87 5.61 7.07
N PRO A 25 0.63 5.16 6.80
CA PRO A 25 -0.45 6.08 6.48
C PRO A 25 -1.04 6.69 7.75
N THR A 26 -1.90 7.69 7.56
CA THR A 26 -2.86 8.13 8.58
C THR A 26 -4.28 7.74 8.16
N ASN A 27 -5.18 7.65 9.13
CA ASN A 27 -6.61 7.54 8.83
C ASN A 27 -7.14 8.83 8.18
N ASP A 28 -8.25 8.70 7.45
CA ASP A 28 -8.97 9.83 6.84
C ASP A 28 -9.47 10.77 7.96
N PRO A 29 -9.12 12.07 7.95
CA PRO A 29 -9.56 13.02 8.97
C PRO A 29 -11.08 13.06 9.15
N GLU A 30 -11.87 12.89 8.08
CA GLU A 30 -13.33 12.87 8.16
C GLU A 30 -13.85 11.68 8.97
N LEU A 31 -13.18 10.53 8.87
CA LEU A 31 -13.52 9.34 9.65
C LEU A 31 -13.14 9.51 11.12
N VAL A 32 -12.03 10.18 11.41
CA VAL A 32 -11.62 10.52 12.78
C VAL A 32 -12.65 11.47 13.42
N GLU A 33 -13.04 12.54 12.73
CA GLU A 33 -14.09 13.46 13.20
C GLU A 33 -15.43 12.78 13.41
N THR A 34 -15.77 11.82 12.54
CA THR A 34 -16.99 11.02 12.70
C THR A 34 -16.99 10.27 14.03
N ILE A 35 -15.88 9.63 14.41
CA ILE A 35 -15.78 8.91 15.70
C ILE A 35 -15.90 9.89 16.87
N ILE A 36 -15.20 11.03 16.78
CA ILE A 36 -15.24 12.08 17.83
C ILE A 36 -16.69 12.56 18.04
N SER A 37 -17.41 12.83 16.96
CA SER A 37 -18.80 13.28 17.02
C SER A 37 -19.76 12.21 17.54
N LEU A 38 -19.59 10.93 17.15
CA LEU A 38 -20.48 9.85 17.60
C LEU A 38 -20.32 9.52 19.09
N MET A 39 -19.09 9.62 19.61
CA MET A 39 -18.76 9.25 20.99
C MET A 39 -18.76 10.42 21.97
N ASP A 40 -18.69 11.67 21.47
CA ASP A 40 -18.79 12.90 22.26
C ASP A 40 -17.75 13.00 23.40
N PHE A 41 -16.47 13.10 23.02
CA PHE A 41 -15.35 13.28 23.95
C PHE A 41 -14.43 14.42 23.50
N ASN A 42 -13.58 14.94 24.40
CA ASN A 42 -12.58 15.96 24.06
C ASN A 42 -11.38 15.32 23.31
N PRO A 43 -11.20 15.54 22.00
CA PRO A 43 -10.17 14.85 21.22
C PRO A 43 -8.74 15.30 21.52
N GLU A 44 -8.55 16.49 22.11
CA GLU A 44 -7.25 17.05 22.46
C GLU A 44 -6.80 16.69 23.88
N GLN A 45 -7.63 15.96 24.63
CA GLN A 45 -7.24 15.45 25.94
C GLN A 45 -6.06 14.48 25.80
N ALA A 46 -4.98 14.80 26.48
CA ALA A 46 -3.84 13.90 26.62
C ALA A 46 -4.18 12.76 27.59
N PHE A 47 -3.80 11.54 27.22
CA PHE A 47 -4.02 10.35 28.03
C PHE A 47 -2.84 9.38 27.92
N ARG A 48 -2.86 8.35 28.76
CA ARG A 48 -1.91 7.23 28.72
C ARG A 48 -2.64 5.94 29.10
N LEU A 49 -2.53 4.92 28.26
CA LEU A 49 -2.95 3.55 28.59
C LEU A 49 -1.76 2.77 29.12
N ILE A 50 -1.78 2.40 30.40
CA ILE A 50 -0.70 1.67 31.06
C ILE A 50 -1.13 0.21 31.20
N ASN A 51 -0.24 -0.70 30.81
CA ASN A 51 -0.45 -2.12 31.07
C ASN A 51 -0.41 -2.39 32.58
N ILE A 52 -1.47 -2.99 33.11
CA ILE A 52 -1.60 -3.33 34.53
C ILE A 52 -0.65 -4.47 34.95
N ASP A 53 -0.15 -5.24 33.98
CA ASP A 53 0.90 -6.22 34.20
C ASP A 53 2.26 -5.51 34.25
N GLU A 54 2.76 -5.31 35.47
CA GLU A 54 4.02 -4.63 35.75
C GLU A 54 5.26 -5.40 35.28
N GLU A 55 5.15 -6.69 34.98
CA GLU A 55 6.24 -7.50 34.45
C GLU A 55 6.29 -7.46 32.91
N SER A 56 5.21 -7.00 32.27
CA SER A 56 5.14 -6.92 30.81
C SER A 56 6.11 -5.89 30.23
N SER A 57 6.88 -6.33 29.23
CA SER A 57 7.70 -5.43 28.41
C SER A 57 6.85 -4.49 27.52
N LYS A 58 5.61 -4.88 27.21
CA LYS A 58 4.66 -4.05 26.46
C LYS A 58 3.91 -3.13 27.43
N ARG A 59 4.53 -2.01 27.77
CA ARG A 59 3.99 -1.00 28.71
C ARG A 59 2.74 -0.27 28.22
N ASN A 60 2.61 -0.08 26.92
CA ASN A 60 1.49 0.66 26.31
C ASN A 60 1.05 -0.04 25.00
N PRO A 61 -0.22 0.07 24.59
CA PRO A 61 -0.68 -0.49 23.32
C PRO A 61 -0.09 0.22 22.09
N PHE A 62 0.20 1.51 22.23
CA PHE A 62 0.79 2.42 21.23
C PHE A 62 1.58 3.54 21.94
N PRO A 63 2.37 4.37 21.23
CA PRO A 63 3.16 5.43 21.85
C PRO A 63 2.31 6.36 22.72
N CYS A 64 2.68 6.51 23.99
CA CYS A 64 2.01 7.34 24.99
C CYS A 64 3.04 8.22 25.76
N PRO A 65 2.64 9.36 26.33
CA PRO A 65 1.29 9.95 26.29
C PRO A 65 0.99 10.54 24.91
N CYS A 66 -0.29 10.60 24.53
CA CYS A 66 -0.75 11.24 23.30
C CYS A 66 -2.19 11.75 23.47
N THR A 67 -2.71 12.49 22.49
CA THR A 67 -4.13 12.87 22.45
C THR A 67 -4.98 11.76 21.83
N TYR A 68 -6.29 11.70 22.14
CA TYR A 68 -7.18 10.74 21.49
C TYR A 68 -7.20 10.91 19.96
N ARG A 69 -7.16 12.16 19.48
CA ARG A 69 -7.00 12.47 18.06
C ARG A 69 -5.75 11.82 17.48
N THR A 70 -4.61 11.98 18.13
CA THR A 70 -3.35 11.38 17.66
C THR A 70 -3.46 9.86 17.59
N ALA A 71 -4.06 9.22 18.60
CA ALA A 71 -4.27 7.78 18.61
C ALA A 71 -5.15 7.30 17.44
N LEU A 72 -6.30 7.95 17.23
CA LEU A 72 -7.23 7.65 16.13
C LEU A 72 -6.63 7.93 14.75
N THR A 73 -5.79 8.97 14.61
CA THR A 73 -5.20 9.33 13.31
C THR A 73 -4.04 8.41 12.93
N HIS A 74 -3.16 8.06 13.88
CA HIS A 74 -1.86 7.44 13.58
C HIS A 74 -1.68 6.02 14.09
N TYR A 75 -2.36 5.61 15.16
CA TYR A 75 -1.94 4.43 15.92
C TYR A 75 -2.88 3.25 15.81
N VAL A 76 -4.19 3.48 15.62
CA VAL A 76 -5.20 2.42 15.53
C VAL A 76 -5.85 2.37 14.15
N ASP A 77 -6.23 1.18 13.70
CA ASP A 77 -6.95 0.98 12.45
C ASP A 77 -8.45 1.07 12.71
N ILE A 78 -9.06 2.17 12.25
CA ILE A 78 -10.50 2.43 12.39
C ILE A 78 -11.31 1.93 11.20
N CYS A 79 -10.65 1.35 10.19
CA CYS A 79 -11.29 0.86 8.96
C CYS A 79 -11.35 -0.67 8.90
N ALA A 80 -10.51 -1.36 9.66
CA ALA A 80 -10.52 -2.81 9.76
C ALA A 80 -11.82 -3.31 10.43
N PRO A 81 -12.36 -4.46 9.99
CA PRO A 81 -13.41 -5.13 10.74
C PRO A 81 -12.94 -5.42 12.17
N LEU A 82 -13.75 -5.04 13.16
CA LEU A 82 -13.48 -5.33 14.57
C LEU A 82 -13.32 -6.82 14.76
N LYS A 83 -12.31 -7.29 15.48
CA LYS A 83 -12.21 -8.72 15.80
C LYS A 83 -13.24 -9.07 16.87
N SER A 84 -13.96 -10.18 16.68
CA SER A 84 -14.83 -10.71 17.73
C SER A 84 -14.23 -11.92 18.43
N HIS A 85 -14.44 -11.98 19.74
CA HIS A 85 -14.18 -13.14 20.59
C HIS A 85 -15.46 -13.91 20.97
N VAL A 86 -16.66 -13.43 20.57
CA VAL A 86 -17.98 -14.00 20.93
C VAL A 86 -18.95 -13.97 19.72
N LEU A 87 -20.04 -14.76 19.72
CA LEU A 87 -21.12 -14.71 18.71
C LEU A 87 -20.67 -14.83 17.24
N LYS A 88 -19.94 -15.91 16.91
CA LYS A 88 -19.29 -16.10 15.61
C LYS A 88 -20.21 -15.95 14.38
N LYS A 89 -21.44 -16.47 14.43
CA LYS A 89 -22.34 -16.49 13.26
C LYS A 89 -22.88 -15.11 12.88
N GLU A 90 -23.45 -14.40 13.85
CA GLU A 90 -23.96 -13.03 13.66
C GLU A 90 -22.82 -12.09 13.28
N TYR A 91 -21.69 -12.19 13.98
CA TYR A 91 -20.45 -11.45 13.66
C TYR A 91 -19.99 -11.67 12.22
N SER A 92 -19.93 -12.91 11.73
CA SER A 92 -19.52 -13.20 10.35
C SER A 92 -20.45 -12.53 9.32
N SER A 93 -21.76 -12.58 9.55
CA SER A 93 -22.74 -11.98 8.64
C SER A 93 -22.75 -10.46 8.69
N TYR A 94 -22.71 -9.87 9.90
CA TYR A 94 -22.88 -8.45 10.11
C TYR A 94 -21.56 -7.67 9.95
N ILE A 95 -20.45 -8.20 10.45
CA ILE A 95 -19.16 -7.49 10.42
C ILE A 95 -18.29 -7.92 9.24
N VAL A 96 -18.04 -9.22 9.09
CA VAL A 96 -17.04 -9.71 8.12
C VAL A 96 -17.53 -9.60 6.68
N LYS A 97 -18.72 -10.14 6.38
CA LYS A 97 -19.28 -10.14 5.01
C LYS A 97 -19.49 -8.72 4.50
N GLU A 98 -20.06 -7.86 5.34
CA GLU A 98 -20.35 -6.47 4.99
C GLU A 98 -19.17 -5.52 5.23
N ARG A 99 -18.02 -6.04 5.71
CA ARG A 99 -16.82 -5.25 6.05
C ARG A 99 -17.15 -4.00 6.89
N ARG A 100 -17.95 -4.17 7.95
CA ARG A 100 -18.29 -3.06 8.86
C ARG A 100 -17.09 -2.68 9.73
N SER A 101 -16.76 -1.40 9.69
CA SER A 101 -15.77 -0.75 10.54
C SER A 101 -16.36 -0.39 11.91
N ILE A 102 -15.55 0.14 12.82
CA ILE A 102 -16.05 0.67 14.11
C ILE A 102 -17.09 1.79 13.91
N ILE A 103 -16.90 2.65 12.90
CA ILE A 103 -17.83 3.74 12.60
C ILE A 103 -19.20 3.19 12.22
N ASP A 104 -19.24 2.12 11.43
CA ASP A 104 -20.49 1.48 11.03
C ASP A 104 -21.23 0.89 12.23
N VAL A 105 -20.49 0.33 13.18
CA VAL A 105 -21.05 -0.22 14.43
C VAL A 105 -21.60 0.90 15.33
N LEU A 106 -20.84 1.98 15.53
CA LEU A 106 -21.28 3.13 16.33
C LEU A 106 -22.51 3.82 15.73
N ARG A 107 -22.58 3.95 14.40
CA ARG A 107 -23.77 4.48 13.71
C ARG A 107 -24.99 3.59 13.86
N ALA A 108 -24.81 2.27 13.77
CA ALA A 108 -25.91 1.32 13.90
C ALA A 108 -26.41 1.17 15.34
N HIS A 109 -25.57 1.47 16.33
CA HIS A 109 -25.89 1.37 17.75
C HIS A 109 -25.57 2.67 18.51
N PRO A 110 -26.36 3.75 18.33
CA PRO A 110 -26.08 5.05 18.94
C PRO A 110 -26.05 5.07 20.48
N SER A 111 -26.68 4.07 21.13
CA SER A 111 -26.64 3.89 22.58
C SER A 111 -25.30 3.32 23.09
N CYS A 112 -24.47 2.76 22.21
CA CYS A 112 -23.17 2.19 22.56
C CYS A 112 -22.12 3.30 22.65
N LYS A 113 -21.93 3.85 23.86
CA LYS A 113 -20.95 4.89 24.15
C LYS A 113 -19.98 4.45 25.24
N PRO A 114 -19.12 3.43 24.97
CA PRO A 114 -18.09 3.06 25.94
C PRO A 114 -17.08 4.21 26.09
N PRO A 115 -16.35 4.28 27.21
CA PRO A 115 -15.20 5.16 27.31
C PRO A 115 -14.21 4.91 26.16
N ILE A 116 -13.72 6.00 25.55
CA ILE A 116 -12.89 5.94 24.34
C ILE A 116 -11.59 5.14 24.55
N GLU A 117 -11.07 5.13 25.77
CA GLU A 117 -9.89 4.40 26.22
C GLU A 117 -10.03 2.90 25.94
N TYR A 118 -11.18 2.31 26.29
CA TYR A 118 -11.44 0.89 26.05
C TYR A 118 -11.54 0.59 24.56
N LEU A 119 -12.16 1.49 23.79
CA LEU A 119 -12.21 1.31 22.34
C LEU A 119 -10.80 1.33 21.74
N LEU A 120 -9.96 2.29 22.14
CA LEU A 120 -8.58 2.41 21.65
C LEU A 120 -7.70 1.23 22.06
N GLU A 121 -7.95 0.63 23.22
CA GLU A 121 -7.27 -0.60 23.66
C GLU A 121 -7.64 -1.81 22.78
N LEU A 122 -8.90 -1.90 22.37
CA LEU A 122 -9.44 -3.02 21.58
C LEU A 122 -9.14 -2.91 20.08
N LEU A 123 -9.01 -1.69 19.55
CA LEU A 123 -8.75 -1.49 18.13
C LEU A 123 -7.37 -2.01 17.74
N PRO A 124 -7.25 -2.71 16.58
CA PRO A 124 -5.95 -3.17 16.10
C PRO A 124 -5.05 -1.98 15.75
N ARG A 125 -3.74 -2.18 15.80
CA ARG A 125 -2.76 -1.16 15.43
C ARG A 125 -2.80 -0.86 13.93
N LEU A 126 -2.73 0.42 13.56
CA LEU A 126 -2.56 0.85 12.18
C LEU A 126 -1.20 0.38 11.65
N GLN A 127 -1.22 -0.46 10.63
CA GLN A 127 -0.01 -1.08 10.07
C GLN A 127 0.61 -0.24 8.96
N ALA A 128 1.93 -0.37 8.76
CA ALA A 128 2.56 0.07 7.53
C ALA A 128 2.04 -0.76 6.33
N ARG A 129 1.96 -0.14 5.15
CA ARG A 129 1.58 -0.83 3.90
C ARG A 129 2.77 -0.90 2.97
N TYR A 130 3.02 -2.08 2.42
CA TYR A 130 4.18 -2.37 1.58
C TYR A 130 3.81 -2.29 0.10
N TYR A 131 4.70 -1.69 -0.68
CA TYR A 131 4.63 -1.63 -2.14
C TYR A 131 5.96 -2.08 -2.73
N SER A 132 5.93 -2.87 -3.79
CA SER A 132 7.15 -3.18 -4.56
C SER A 132 7.67 -1.89 -5.19
N ILE A 133 8.96 -1.63 -5.02
CA ILE A 133 9.60 -0.44 -5.59
C ILE A 133 9.65 -0.60 -7.11
N ALA A 134 9.19 0.43 -7.82
CA ALA A 134 9.04 0.48 -9.26
C ALA A 134 10.11 1.30 -9.97
N SER A 135 11.20 1.63 -9.29
CA SER A 135 12.36 2.35 -9.85
C SER A 135 13.65 1.61 -9.55
N SER A 136 14.68 1.77 -10.38
CA SER A 136 16.04 1.35 -10.03
C SER A 136 16.83 2.54 -9.46
N PRO A 137 17.62 2.34 -8.38
CA PRO A 137 18.53 3.37 -7.89
C PRO A 137 19.64 3.68 -8.90
N LYS A 138 19.89 2.78 -9.87
CA LYS A 138 20.86 3.01 -10.97
C LYS A 138 20.33 3.98 -12.03
N HIS A 139 19.01 4.08 -12.16
CA HIS A 139 18.37 5.03 -13.04
C HIS A 139 18.15 6.38 -12.35
N GLN A 140 17.65 6.38 -11.11
CA GLN A 140 17.48 7.58 -10.28
C GLN A 140 17.81 7.28 -8.81
N GLU A 141 18.94 7.81 -8.33
CA GLU A 141 19.50 7.45 -7.01
C GLU A 141 18.62 7.91 -5.84
N ASN A 142 18.09 9.14 -5.87
CA ASN A 142 17.35 9.76 -4.76
C ASN A 142 15.83 9.72 -4.89
N ARG A 143 15.30 8.86 -5.77
CA ARG A 143 13.87 8.76 -6.03
C ARG A 143 13.39 7.31 -5.98
N ILE A 144 12.37 7.06 -5.17
CA ILE A 144 11.65 5.78 -5.16
C ILE A 144 10.28 6.00 -5.81
N ALA A 145 9.95 5.18 -6.80
CA ALA A 145 8.61 5.10 -7.36
C ALA A 145 7.86 3.88 -6.79
N ILE A 146 6.57 4.02 -6.58
CA ILE A 146 5.64 2.90 -6.32
C ILE A 146 4.47 2.97 -7.30
N CYS A 147 3.96 1.80 -7.67
CA CYS A 147 2.77 1.70 -8.51
C CYS A 147 1.69 0.94 -7.74
N CYS A 148 0.53 1.57 -7.56
CA CYS A 148 -0.58 0.95 -6.85
C CYS A 148 -1.94 1.37 -7.41
N ILE A 149 -2.98 0.64 -7.03
CA ILE A 149 -4.36 0.98 -7.36
C ILE A 149 -4.98 1.67 -6.15
N VAL A 150 -5.59 2.83 -6.38
CA VAL A 150 -6.38 3.50 -5.34
C VAL A 150 -7.62 2.67 -5.04
N THR A 151 -7.70 2.16 -3.81
CA THR A 151 -8.76 1.24 -3.40
C THR A 151 -9.99 2.04 -2.98
N LYS A 152 -11.04 1.99 -3.79
CA LYS A 152 -12.38 2.51 -3.49
C LYS A 152 -13.40 1.50 -4.00
N TYR A 153 -14.34 1.09 -3.16
CA TYR A 153 -15.45 0.22 -3.55
C TYR A 153 -16.65 0.47 -2.63
N THR A 154 -17.83 0.11 -3.11
CA THR A 154 -19.08 0.33 -2.37
C THR A 154 -19.65 -1.00 -1.90
N ILE A 155 -20.11 -1.06 -0.64
CA ILE A 155 -20.93 -2.16 -0.12
C ILE A 155 -22.25 -1.55 0.36
N GLY A 156 -23.35 -1.87 -0.33
CA GLY A 156 -24.63 -1.20 -0.11
C GLY A 156 -24.53 0.28 -0.48
N ASP A 157 -24.73 1.14 0.51
CA ASP A 157 -24.63 2.61 0.44
C ASP A 157 -23.28 3.15 0.96
N ARG A 158 -22.42 2.30 1.52
CA ARG A 158 -21.16 2.70 2.15
C ARG A 158 -20.02 2.67 1.15
N LEU A 159 -19.38 3.83 0.94
CA LEU A 159 -18.12 3.95 0.23
C LEU A 159 -16.96 3.56 1.14
N ILE A 160 -16.27 2.47 0.82
CA ILE A 160 -15.10 2.00 1.55
C ILE A 160 -13.83 2.42 0.80
N LYS A 161 -13.00 3.21 1.48
CA LYS A 161 -11.69 3.67 1.02
C LYS A 161 -10.58 2.85 1.68
N GLY A 162 -9.60 2.39 0.90
CA GLY A 162 -8.38 1.80 1.47
C GLY A 162 -7.51 2.89 2.10
N VAL A 163 -7.11 2.69 3.36
CA VAL A 163 -6.40 3.71 4.16
C VAL A 163 -5.17 4.25 3.43
N CYS A 164 -4.18 3.40 3.14
CA CYS A 164 -2.90 3.87 2.60
C CYS A 164 -2.99 4.42 1.18
N THR A 165 -3.79 3.82 0.30
CA THR A 165 -3.85 4.26 -1.10
C THR A 165 -4.63 5.56 -1.27
N ASN A 166 -5.63 5.83 -0.42
CA ASN A 166 -6.30 7.14 -0.38
C ASN A 166 -5.49 8.18 0.39
N TYR A 167 -4.79 7.79 1.45
CA TYR A 167 -3.80 8.65 2.11
C TYR A 167 -2.76 9.16 1.10
N LEU A 168 -2.18 8.28 0.27
CA LEU A 168 -1.23 8.67 -0.78
C LEU A 168 -1.88 9.51 -1.89
N ALA A 169 -3.09 9.16 -2.32
CA ALA A 169 -3.80 9.87 -3.39
C ALA A 169 -4.22 11.30 -3.01
N GLY A 170 -4.36 11.59 -1.71
CA GLY A 170 -4.71 12.92 -1.21
C GLY A 170 -3.52 13.79 -0.81
N ARG A 171 -2.27 13.36 -1.06
CA ARG A 171 -1.08 14.17 -0.72
C ARG A 171 -0.69 15.09 -1.87
N GLU A 172 -0.28 16.30 -1.50
CA GLU A 172 0.39 17.22 -2.41
C GLU A 172 1.89 16.87 -2.57
N GLU A 173 2.51 17.34 -3.66
CA GLU A 173 3.89 16.97 -4.05
C GLU A 173 4.97 17.25 -2.99
N ASN A 174 4.70 18.17 -2.04
CA ASN A 174 5.66 18.58 -1.01
C ASN A 174 5.35 18.03 0.38
N GLU A 175 4.30 17.21 0.54
CA GLU A 175 3.97 16.69 1.86
C GLU A 175 4.81 15.46 2.23
N ARG A 176 5.46 15.52 3.40
CA ARG A 176 6.35 14.44 3.88
C ARG A 176 5.57 13.19 4.28
N THR A 177 5.99 12.03 3.81
CA THR A 177 5.38 10.74 4.20
C THR A 177 6.39 9.90 4.98
N PRO A 178 6.05 9.38 6.17
CA PRO A 178 6.93 8.46 6.88
C PRO A 178 7.00 7.12 6.13
N VAL A 179 8.21 6.78 5.69
CA VAL A 179 8.47 5.56 4.93
C VAL A 179 9.75 4.86 5.43
N PHE A 180 9.88 3.57 5.11
CA PHE A 180 11.14 2.86 5.22
C PHE A 180 11.26 1.81 4.12
N VAL A 181 12.50 1.44 3.79
CA VAL A 181 12.78 0.38 2.81
C VAL A 181 12.89 -0.95 3.53
N ARG A 182 12.22 -1.97 3.01
CA ARG A 182 12.39 -3.37 3.43
C ARG A 182 13.09 -4.15 2.32
N LYS A 183 14.28 -4.65 2.64
CA LYS A 183 15.07 -5.50 1.74
C LYS A 183 14.32 -6.78 1.38
N SER A 184 14.49 -7.22 0.14
CA SER A 184 13.92 -8.47 -0.37
C SER A 184 14.98 -9.36 -1.03
N GLN A 185 14.60 -10.60 -1.35
CA GLN A 185 15.42 -11.52 -2.14
C GLN A 185 15.11 -11.47 -3.64
N MET A 186 14.11 -10.68 -4.07
CA MET A 186 13.76 -10.54 -5.47
C MET A 186 14.83 -9.67 -6.14
N ARG A 187 15.69 -10.29 -6.95
CA ARG A 187 16.84 -9.64 -7.59
C ARG A 187 16.99 -10.11 -9.03
N LEU A 188 17.62 -9.28 -9.84
CA LEU A 188 18.15 -9.70 -11.13
C LEU A 188 19.30 -10.71 -10.92
N PRO A 189 19.51 -11.62 -11.88
CA PRO A 189 20.70 -12.45 -11.90
C PRO A 189 21.98 -11.60 -11.86
N HIS A 190 23.02 -12.10 -11.19
CA HIS A 190 24.29 -11.39 -11.07
C HIS A 190 24.99 -11.15 -12.42
N ARG A 191 24.93 -12.15 -13.32
CA ARG A 191 25.49 -12.02 -14.67
C ARG A 191 24.51 -11.30 -15.58
N THR A 192 24.99 -10.29 -16.29
CA THR A 192 24.12 -9.48 -17.13
C THR A 192 23.58 -10.24 -18.34
N THR A 193 24.33 -11.24 -18.82
CA THR A 193 23.97 -12.12 -19.94
C THR A 193 22.97 -13.22 -19.60
N THR A 194 22.62 -13.42 -18.32
CA THR A 194 21.63 -14.43 -17.94
C THR A 194 20.22 -14.00 -18.38
N PRO A 195 19.50 -14.85 -19.14
CA PRO A 195 18.12 -14.61 -19.54
C PRO A 195 17.19 -14.33 -18.35
N VAL A 196 16.18 -13.49 -18.55
CA VAL A 196 15.18 -13.18 -17.51
C VAL A 196 13.78 -13.31 -18.10
N ILE A 197 12.90 -14.05 -17.41
CA ILE A 197 11.46 -14.12 -17.71
C ILE A 197 10.71 -13.41 -16.59
N MET A 198 9.91 -12.41 -16.95
CA MET A 198 9.15 -11.58 -16.03
C MET A 198 7.65 -11.73 -16.31
N ILE A 199 6.87 -12.16 -15.32
CA ILE A 199 5.42 -12.37 -15.46
C ILE A 199 4.72 -11.49 -14.42
N GLY A 200 4.12 -10.38 -14.87
CA GLY A 200 3.64 -9.33 -13.98
C GLY A 200 2.40 -8.60 -14.50
N PRO A 201 1.20 -9.18 -14.35
CA PRO A 201 -0.04 -8.49 -14.71
C PRO A 201 -0.38 -7.35 -13.73
N GLY A 202 -0.91 -6.25 -14.25
CA GLY A 202 -1.36 -5.09 -13.48
C GLY A 202 -0.27 -4.51 -12.58
N THR A 203 -0.55 -4.33 -11.29
CA THR A 203 0.42 -3.78 -10.32
C THR A 203 1.63 -4.70 -10.13
N GLY A 204 1.52 -5.98 -10.53
CA GLY A 204 2.64 -6.92 -10.53
C GLY A 204 3.80 -6.50 -11.44
N PHE A 205 3.59 -5.55 -12.36
CA PHE A 205 4.65 -4.97 -13.19
C PHE A 205 5.65 -4.11 -12.39
N ALA A 206 5.27 -3.61 -11.21
CA ALA A 206 6.08 -2.67 -10.43
C ALA A 206 7.57 -3.07 -10.28
N PRO A 207 7.94 -4.23 -9.71
CA PRO A 207 9.35 -4.62 -9.57
C PRO A 207 10.05 -4.83 -10.92
N PHE A 208 9.32 -5.24 -11.96
CA PHE A 208 9.88 -5.46 -13.30
C PHE A 208 10.24 -4.17 -14.00
N ARG A 209 9.46 -3.10 -13.79
CA ARG A 209 9.87 -1.75 -14.20
C ARG A 209 11.25 -1.39 -13.64
N ALA A 210 11.48 -1.63 -12.35
CA ALA A 210 12.78 -1.37 -11.73
C ALA A 210 13.90 -2.24 -12.35
N PHE A 211 13.64 -3.52 -12.62
CA PHE A 211 14.59 -4.40 -13.29
C PHE A 211 14.92 -3.94 -14.71
N LEU A 212 13.91 -3.54 -15.48
CA LEU A 212 14.09 -3.04 -16.84
C LEU A 212 14.93 -1.76 -16.86
N GLN A 213 14.68 -0.83 -15.94
CA GLN A 213 15.50 0.37 -15.77
C GLN A 213 16.96 0.04 -15.46
N GLU A 214 17.21 -0.98 -14.63
CA GLU A 214 18.57 -1.41 -14.30
C GLU A 214 19.27 -2.08 -15.49
N ARG A 215 18.53 -2.86 -16.28
CA ARG A 215 19.03 -3.50 -17.51
C ARG A 215 19.32 -2.48 -18.61
N LYS A 216 18.44 -1.48 -18.78
CA LYS A 216 18.68 -0.34 -19.66
C LYS A 216 19.96 0.40 -19.25
N PHE A 217 20.10 0.75 -17.97
CA PHE A 217 21.31 1.40 -17.47
C PHE A 217 22.59 0.60 -17.76
N GLN A 218 22.56 -0.73 -17.56
CA GLN A 218 23.72 -1.59 -17.88
C GLN A 218 24.02 -1.62 -19.39
N LYS A 219 22.99 -1.70 -20.23
CA LYS A 219 23.12 -1.68 -21.68
C LYS A 219 23.69 -0.35 -22.18
N ASP A 220 23.19 0.76 -21.64
CA ASP A 220 23.66 2.12 -21.97
C ASP A 220 25.14 2.33 -21.56
N GLN A 221 25.64 1.55 -20.59
CA GLN A 221 27.07 1.46 -20.24
C GLN A 221 27.90 0.55 -21.18
N GLY A 222 27.31 0.02 -22.25
CA GLY A 222 27.97 -0.87 -23.20
C GLY A 222 28.09 -2.33 -22.73
N LYS A 223 27.38 -2.73 -21.66
CA LYS A 223 27.37 -4.14 -21.23
C LYS A 223 26.43 -4.96 -22.09
N GLU A 224 26.86 -6.17 -22.42
CA GLU A 224 25.98 -7.17 -23.01
C GLU A 224 24.91 -7.60 -21.98
N ILE A 225 23.65 -7.63 -22.41
CA ILE A 225 22.53 -8.10 -21.61
C ILE A 225 21.91 -9.34 -22.27
N GLY A 226 21.50 -10.30 -21.44
CA GLY A 226 20.79 -11.50 -21.88
C GLY A 226 19.37 -11.17 -22.29
N PRO A 227 18.68 -12.10 -22.99
CA PRO A 227 17.32 -11.87 -23.46
C PRO A 227 16.35 -11.68 -22.29
N ILE A 228 15.40 -10.76 -22.48
CA ILE A 228 14.39 -10.42 -21.49
C ILE A 228 13.01 -10.63 -22.08
N MET A 229 12.25 -11.58 -21.54
CA MET A 229 10.86 -11.83 -21.90
C MET A 229 9.94 -11.22 -20.85
N LEU A 230 9.03 -10.34 -21.27
CA LEU A 230 8.02 -9.72 -20.41
C LEU A 230 6.63 -10.21 -20.78
N TYR A 231 5.97 -10.90 -19.85
CA TYR A 231 4.56 -11.22 -19.89
C TYR A 231 3.79 -10.20 -19.05
N TYR A 232 3.21 -9.22 -19.74
CA TYR A 232 2.38 -8.18 -19.16
C TYR A 232 0.89 -8.52 -19.35
N GLY A 233 0.05 -8.03 -18.45
CA GLY A 233 -1.40 -8.15 -18.63
C GLY A 233 -2.18 -7.04 -17.94
N CYS A 234 -3.25 -6.59 -18.59
CA CYS A 234 -4.20 -5.64 -18.03
C CYS A 234 -5.63 -5.98 -18.49
N ARG A 235 -6.61 -5.10 -18.23
CA ARG A 235 -7.98 -5.34 -18.69
C ARG A 235 -8.13 -4.95 -20.14
N HIS A 236 -7.68 -3.76 -20.49
CA HIS A 236 -7.89 -3.19 -21.81
C HIS A 236 -6.74 -2.24 -22.16
N PRO A 237 -6.18 -2.32 -23.39
CA PRO A 237 -4.99 -1.57 -23.75
C PRO A 237 -5.17 -0.05 -23.58
N GLN A 238 -6.35 0.47 -23.92
CA GLN A 238 -6.66 1.90 -23.87
C GLN A 238 -7.08 2.42 -22.48
N HIS A 239 -7.12 1.57 -21.45
CA HIS A 239 -7.64 1.98 -20.13
C HIS A 239 -6.65 1.78 -19.00
N ASP A 240 -5.96 0.64 -18.95
CA ASP A 240 -5.12 0.28 -17.81
C ASP A 240 -3.79 -0.37 -18.20
N TYR A 241 -3.32 -0.10 -19.42
CA TYR A 241 -1.94 -0.39 -19.84
C TYR A 241 -0.96 0.64 -19.24
N ILE A 242 -0.56 0.40 -17.99
CA ILE A 242 0.40 1.27 -17.31
C ILE A 242 1.79 1.19 -17.94
N TYR A 243 2.46 2.35 -18.01
CA TYR A 243 3.80 2.50 -18.57
C TYR A 243 3.93 2.02 -20.02
N GLN A 244 2.85 2.11 -20.82
CA GLN A 244 2.86 1.71 -22.22
C GLN A 244 4.04 2.32 -22.98
N ASP A 245 4.17 3.65 -22.96
CA ASP A 245 5.25 4.35 -23.67
C ASP A 245 6.66 3.89 -23.23
N GLU A 246 6.88 3.74 -21.91
CA GLU A 246 8.16 3.28 -21.37
C GLU A 246 8.45 1.82 -21.76
N ILE A 247 7.43 0.96 -21.80
CA ILE A 247 7.57 -0.43 -22.25
C ILE A 247 7.91 -0.49 -23.74
N GLU A 248 7.22 0.30 -24.58
CA GLU A 248 7.46 0.37 -26.01
C GLU A 248 8.87 0.91 -26.32
N GLU A 249 9.32 1.94 -25.59
CA GLU A 249 10.70 2.44 -25.66
C GLU A 249 11.72 1.35 -25.31
N LEU A 250 11.50 0.58 -24.25
CA LEU A 250 12.39 -0.50 -23.83
C LEU A 250 12.44 -1.66 -24.84
N VAL A 251 11.36 -1.90 -25.59
CA VAL A 251 11.36 -2.85 -26.73
C VAL A 251 12.19 -2.29 -27.88
N ASN A 252 11.98 -1.02 -28.26
CA ASN A 252 12.70 -0.37 -29.36
C ASN A 252 14.21 -0.28 -29.08
N ASP A 253 14.58 0.00 -27.83
CA ASP A 253 15.97 0.01 -27.37
C ASP A 253 16.58 -1.40 -27.30
N GLY A 254 15.80 -2.46 -27.53
CA GLY A 254 16.21 -3.86 -27.42
C GLY A 254 16.60 -4.26 -26.00
N VAL A 255 16.02 -3.63 -24.98
CA VAL A 255 16.15 -4.05 -23.58
C VAL A 255 15.18 -5.21 -23.32
N ILE A 256 13.94 -5.08 -23.79
CA ILE A 256 12.97 -6.20 -23.83
C ILE A 256 13.16 -6.91 -25.16
N SER A 257 13.49 -8.20 -25.11
CA SER A 257 13.64 -9.04 -26.31
C SER A 257 12.29 -9.50 -26.83
N ASP A 258 11.40 -9.89 -25.91
CA ASP A 258 10.06 -10.37 -26.25
C ASP A 258 9.02 -9.75 -25.31
N LEU A 259 8.00 -9.12 -25.88
CA LEU A 259 6.87 -8.57 -25.16
C LEU A 259 5.60 -9.35 -25.48
N TYR A 260 5.02 -9.97 -24.46
CA TYR A 260 3.75 -10.68 -24.54
C TYR A 260 2.72 -9.94 -23.69
N CYS A 261 1.65 -9.46 -24.32
CA CYS A 261 0.58 -8.71 -23.66
C CYS A 261 -0.73 -9.50 -23.65
N ALA A 262 -1.30 -9.68 -22.45
CA ALA A 262 -2.61 -10.30 -22.25
C ALA A 262 -3.67 -9.26 -21.85
N PHE A 263 -4.63 -9.00 -22.73
CA PHE A 263 -5.74 -8.09 -22.47
C PHE A 263 -7.00 -8.85 -22.08
N SER A 264 -7.32 -8.88 -20.79
CA SER A 264 -8.36 -9.78 -20.26
C SER A 264 -9.81 -9.35 -20.55
N ARG A 265 -10.03 -8.19 -21.18
CA ARG A 265 -11.35 -7.63 -21.51
C ARG A 265 -11.38 -6.91 -22.88
N ALA A 266 -10.40 -7.12 -23.75
CA ALA A 266 -10.41 -6.56 -25.11
C ALA A 266 -11.19 -7.44 -26.11
N GLN A 267 -11.58 -8.65 -25.68
CA GLN A 267 -12.34 -9.63 -26.45
C GLN A 267 -13.33 -10.37 -25.55
N GLU A 268 -14.18 -11.21 -26.15
CA GLU A 268 -15.28 -11.92 -25.46
C GLU A 268 -14.77 -12.90 -24.38
N HIS A 269 -13.73 -13.67 -24.70
CA HIS A 269 -13.14 -14.63 -23.77
C HIS A 269 -11.96 -14.02 -22.99
N LYS A 270 -11.72 -14.52 -21.77
CA LYS A 270 -10.61 -14.07 -20.93
C LYS A 270 -9.28 -14.55 -21.51
N VAL A 271 -8.36 -13.62 -21.75
CA VAL A 271 -6.95 -13.90 -22.03
C VAL A 271 -6.12 -13.44 -20.83
N TYR A 272 -5.25 -14.32 -20.34
CA TYR A 272 -4.36 -14.07 -19.22
C TYR A 272 -2.91 -14.38 -19.61
N VAL A 273 -1.98 -14.16 -18.70
CA VAL A 273 -0.54 -14.33 -18.94
C VAL A 273 -0.08 -15.79 -18.90
N GLN A 274 -0.91 -16.70 -18.38
CA GLN A 274 -0.75 -18.16 -18.42
C GLN A 274 -1.51 -18.76 -19.60
#